data_AF-A0A3M1DQE5-F1
#
_entry.id   AF-A0A3M1DQE5-F1
#
_cell.length_a   1.000
_cell.length_b   1.000
_cell.length_c   1.000
_cell.angle_alpha   90.00
_cell.angle_beta   90.00
_cell.angle_gamma   90.00
#
_symmetry.space_group_name_H-M   'P 1'
#
loop_
_entity.id
_entity.type
_entity.pdbx_description
1 polymer ?
#
loop_
_entity_poly.entity_id
_entity_poly.type
_entity_poly.pdbx_seq_one_letter_code
_entity_poly.pdbx_strand_id
1 'polypeptide(L)' 'MEDERQILIGGRIFRREDLFQAEKEARKERARLPLEEKIRILVSLQKLARDWGRKGDVIVWEI' A
#
# COMPACT_ATOMS: atom_id res chain seq x y z
N MET A 1 -21.05 18.64 3.78
CA MET A 1 -19.83 19.42 4.12
C MET A 1 -18.61 18.50 4.35
N GLU A 2 -18.60 17.25 3.88
CA GLU A 2 -17.57 16.25 4.26
C GLU A 2 -16.56 15.92 3.12
N ASP A 3 -16.85 16.31 1.87
CA ASP A 3 -16.06 16.00 0.66
C ASP A 3 -14.90 16.95 0.35
N GLU A 4 -14.73 18.05 1.09
CA GLU A 4 -13.66 19.03 0.82
C GLU A 4 -12.34 18.72 1.54
N ARG A 5 -12.22 17.58 2.22
CA ARG A 5 -10.97 17.24 2.92
C ARG A 5 -9.86 16.96 1.91
N GLN A 6 -8.92 17.90 1.85
CA GLN A 6 -7.71 17.85 1.02
C GLN A 6 -6.57 17.20 1.81
N ILE A 7 -5.89 16.24 1.19
CA ILE A 7 -4.79 15.47 1.78
C ILE A 7 -3.53 15.74 0.96
N LEU A 8 -2.46 16.20 1.63
CA LEU A 8 -1.16 16.48 1.01
C LEU A 8 -0.25 15.26 1.14
N ILE A 9 0.13 14.65 0.00
CA ILE A 9 1.08 13.54 -0.04
C ILE A 9 2.17 13.89 -1.06
N GLY A 10 3.43 13.96 -0.62
CA GLY A 10 4.58 14.17 -1.49
C GLY A 10 4.52 15.47 -2.33
N GLY A 11 3.91 16.53 -1.79
CA GLY A 11 3.75 17.82 -2.48
C GLY A 11 2.55 17.90 -3.44
N ARG A 12 1.72 16.86 -3.52
CA ARG A 12 0.47 16.85 -4.30
C ARG A 12 -0.74 16.85 -3.39
N ILE A 13 -1.73 17.67 -3.73
CA ILE A 13 -3.00 17.78 -3.01
C ILE A 13 -4.01 16.83 -3.66
N PHE A 14 -4.55 15.91 -2.87
CA PHE A 14 -5.58 14.97 -3.29
C PHE A 14 -6.88 15.26 -2.54
N ARG A 15 -8.03 15.10 -3.20
CA ARG A 15 -9.29 14.97 -2.48
C ARG A 15 -9.42 13.56 -1.93
N ARG A 16 -10.25 13.41 -0.91
CA ARG A 16 -10.58 12.11 -0.34
C ARG A 16 -11.04 11.11 -1.41
N GLU A 17 -11.95 11.52 -2.29
CA GLU A 17 -12.48 10.69 -3.38
C GLU A 17 -11.39 10.19 -4.33
N ASP A 18 -10.42 11.05 -4.67
CA ASP A 18 -9.30 10.71 -5.55
C ASP A 18 -8.47 9.55 -4.99
N LEU A 19 -8.23 9.56 -3.67
CA LEU A 19 -7.49 8.50 -2.98
C LEU A 19 -8.27 7.18 -2.98
N PHE A 20 -9.57 7.21 -2.68
CA PHE A 20 -10.41 6.00 -2.72
C PHE A 20 -10.47 5.40 -4.12
N GLN A 21 -10.59 6.25 -5.15
CA GLN A 21 -10.65 5.77 -6.52
C GLN A 21 -9.30 5.21 -6.98
N ALA A 22 -8.19 5.87 -6.62
CA ALA A 22 -6.84 5.36 -6.89
C ALA A 22 -6.60 4.02 -6.19
N GLU A 23 -7.04 3.86 -4.94
CA GLU A 23 -6.95 2.59 -4.21
C GLU A 23 -7.76 1.48 -4.91
N LYS A 24 -8.98 1.80 -5.36
CA LYS A 24 -9.85 0.86 -6.08
C LYS A 24 -9.23 0.39 -7.38
N GLU A 25 -8.65 1.27 -8.18
CA GLU A 25 -7.96 0.90 -9.42
C GLU A 25 -6.70 0.09 -9.14
N ALA A 26 -5.86 0.51 -8.19
CA ALA A 26 -4.67 -0.24 -7.78
C ALA A 26 -5.02 -1.65 -7.24
N ARG A 27 -6.19 -1.80 -6.60
CA ARG A 27 -6.69 -3.13 -6.18
C ARG A 27 -7.05 -4.00 -7.38
N LYS A 28 -7.73 -3.46 -8.40
CA LYS A 28 -8.06 -4.20 -9.63
C LYS A 28 -6.79 -4.62 -10.38
N GLU A 29 -5.81 -3.74 -10.49
CA GLU A 29 -4.53 -4.05 -11.14
C GLU A 29 -3.79 -5.16 -10.40
N ARG A 30 -3.67 -5.06 -9.07
CA ARG A 30 -3.06 -6.13 -8.24
C ARG A 30 -3.80 -7.45 -8.36
N ALA A 31 -5.14 -7.43 -8.47
CA ALA A 31 -5.92 -8.64 -8.64
C ALA A 31 -5.59 -9.39 -9.95
N ARG A 32 -5.25 -8.65 -11.01
CA ARG A 32 -4.87 -9.19 -12.33
C ARG A 32 -3.46 -9.79 -12.38
N LEU A 33 -2.63 -9.56 -11.36
CA LEU A 33 -1.27 -10.11 -11.34
C LEU A 33 -1.30 -11.65 -11.26
N PRO A 34 -0.39 -12.34 -11.96
CA PRO A 34 -0.16 -13.78 -11.77
C PRO A 34 0.16 -14.11 -10.31
N LEU A 35 -0.11 -15.35 -9.89
CA LEU A 35 0.14 -15.80 -8.52
C LEU A 35 1.62 -15.65 -8.13
N GLU A 36 2.54 -16.05 -9.01
CA GLU A 36 3.99 -15.94 -8.79
C GLU A 36 4.41 -14.48 -8.51
N GLU A 37 3.86 -13.54 -9.27
CA GLU A 37 4.13 -12.12 -9.11
C GLU A 37 3.63 -11.60 -7.76
N LYS A 38 2.43 -12.05 -7.33
CA LYS A 38 1.88 -11.71 -6.01
C LYS A 38 2.76 -12.24 -4.88
N ILE A 39 3.27 -13.47 -4.99
CA ILE A 39 4.19 -14.06 -4.01
C ILE A 39 5.50 -13.26 -3.98
N ARG A 40 6.06 -12.90 -5.14
CA ARG A 40 7.28 -12.09 -5.23
C ARG A 40 7.13 -10.73 -4.53
N ILE A 41 6.01 -10.05 -4.76
CA ILE A 41 5.69 -8.78 -4.10
C ILE A 41 5.57 -8.98 -2.58
N LEU A 42 4.83 -10.01 -2.14
CA LEU A 42 4.66 -10.31 -0.72
C LEU A 42 6.00 -10.53 -0.02
N VAL A 43 6.87 -11.38 -0.57
CA VAL A 43 8.20 -11.66 -0.02
C VAL A 43 9.06 -10.39 0.04
N SER A 44 8.98 -9.54 -0.98
CA SER A 44 9.72 -8.27 -1.02
C SER A 44 9.26 -7.31 0.08
N LEU A 45 7.95 -7.21 0.30
CA LEU A 45 7.37 -6.42 1.39
C LEU A 45 7.77 -6.97 2.77
N GLN A 46 7.80 -8.29 2.93
CA GLN A 46 8.23 -8.92 4.19
C GLN A 46 9.72 -8.66 4.48
N LYS A 47 10.59 -8.66 3.45
CA LYS A 47 12.01 -8.28 3.60
C LYS A 47 12.16 -6.82 4.02
N LEU A 48 11.47 -5.92 3.34
CA LEU A 48 11.46 -4.49 3.67
C LEU A 48 10.94 -4.24 5.09
N ALA A 49 9.87 -4.91 5.49
CA ALA A 49 9.33 -4.85 6.85
C ALA A 49 10.33 -5.35 7.89
N ARG A 50 11.06 -6.44 7.60
CA ARG A 50 12.14 -6.96 8.46
C ARG A 50 13.27 -5.94 8.61
N ASP A 51 13.68 -5.30 7.51
CA ASP A 51 14.74 -4.28 7.53
C ASP A 51 14.30 -3.03 8.31
N TRP A 52 13.01 -2.70 8.28
CA TRP A 52 12.41 -1.65 9.11
C TRP A 52 12.21 -2.06 10.58
N GLY A 53 12.05 -3.36 10.85
CA GLY A 53 11.67 -3.97 12.12
C GLY A 53 12.71 -3.96 13.24
N ARG A 54 13.80 -3.18 13.14
CA ARG A 54 14.64 -2.87 14.32
C ARG A 54 13.92 -1.99 15.36
N LYS A 55 12.69 -1.55 15.08
CA LYS A 55 11.72 -0.98 16.01
C LYS A 55 10.63 -2.03 16.25
N GLY A 56 10.40 -2.41 17.51
CA GLY A 56 9.62 -3.59 17.94
C GLY A 56 8.12 -3.61 17.61
N ASP A 57 7.66 -2.78 16.68
CA ASP A 57 6.25 -2.60 16.32
C ASP A 57 5.88 -3.23 14.96
N VAL A 58 6.80 -3.99 14.35
CA VAL A 58 6.58 -4.63 13.04
C VAL A 58 6.47 -6.15 13.20
N ILE A 59 5.28 -6.70 12.95
CA ILE A 59 5.05 -8.16 12.92
C ILE A 59 5.43 -8.68 11.53
N VAL A 60 6.52 -9.45 11.45
CA VAL A 60 6.94 -10.19 10.25
C VAL A 60 6.56 -11.64 10.46
N TRP A 61 5.79 -12.22 9.55
CA TRP A 61 5.48 -13.66 9.59
C TRP A 61 6.74 -14.47 9.30
N GLU A 62 6.94 -15.55 10.05
CA GLU A 62 7.93 -16.56 9.68
C GLU A 62 7.43 -17.28 8.42
N ILE A 63 8.32 -17.39 7.43
CA ILE A 63 8.07 -18.05 6.14
C ILE A 63 8.54 -19.49 6.25
#